data_AF-A0A534PKL6-F1
#
_entry.id   AF-A0A534PKL6-F1
#
_cell.length_a   1.000
_cell.length_b   1.000
_cell.length_c   1.000
_cell.angle_alpha   90.00
_cell.angle_beta   90.00
_cell.angle_gamma   90.00
#
_symmetry.space_group_name_H-M   'P 1'
#
loop_
_entity.id
_entity.type
_entity.pdbx_description
1 polymer ?
#
loop_
_entity_poly.entity_id
_entity_poly.type
_entity_poly.pdbx_seq_one_letter_code
_entity_poly.pdbx_strand_id
1 'polypeptide(L)'
;MADARFALLRREWPLALGALSTALFLAFGRAWLADLSPPGWYALLLGWLFAAIAICAFGVVRHAESLAVRVGEPLGTLVLTLAMSGMELLIIAAVMVAGPGVSSLARDTMLAIVMIVLNGLVGVSLLLGGLRYHEQTYNLYGANAFLSVIVPLSVLGLVLPSLTESPPGPVFSPLHAAFLIRISCRARSTCCCSSRT
;
A
#
# COMPACT_ATOMS: atom_id res chain seq x y z
N MET A 1 28.02 29.68 -8.98
CA MET A 1 26.62 29.66 -8.45
C MET A 1 25.60 29.12 -9.46
N ALA A 2 25.75 29.37 -10.77
CA ALA A 2 24.90 28.75 -11.80
C ALA A 2 25.02 27.22 -11.82
N ASP A 3 26.24 26.68 -11.72
CA ASP A 3 26.47 25.22 -11.78
C ASP A 3 25.87 24.45 -10.60
N ALA A 4 25.86 25.04 -9.40
CA ALA A 4 25.21 24.45 -8.23
C ALA A 4 23.67 24.42 -8.36
N ARG A 5 23.08 25.42 -9.01
CA ARG A 5 21.64 25.45 -9.33
C ARG A 5 21.29 24.38 -10.37
N PHE A 6 22.11 24.20 -11.41
CA PHE A 6 21.91 23.12 -12.39
C PHE A 6 22.08 21.73 -11.78
N ALA A 7 22.99 21.55 -10.83
CA ALA A 7 23.17 20.29 -10.10
C ALA A 7 21.97 19.99 -9.18
N LEU A 8 21.42 20.99 -8.49
CA LEU A 8 20.20 20.87 -7.68
C LEU A 8 18.97 20.59 -8.56
N LEU A 9 18.82 21.32 -9.67
CA LEU A 9 17.71 21.14 -10.62
C LEU A 9 17.74 19.76 -11.29
N ARG A 10 18.93 19.22 -11.56
CA ARG A 10 19.12 17.86 -12.09
C ARG A 10 18.85 16.78 -11.03
N ARG A 11 19.03 17.10 -9.74
CA ARG A 11 18.78 16.18 -8.62
C ARG A 11 17.32 16.13 -8.21
N GLU A 12 16.59 17.23 -8.35
CA GLU A 12 15.15 17.37 -8.02
C GLU A 12 14.24 17.39 -9.25
N TRP A 13 14.77 16.98 -10.41
CA TRP A 13 14.00 16.80 -11.64
C TRP A 13 12.65 16.06 -11.47
N PRO A 14 12.53 14.96 -10.69
CA PRO A 14 11.22 14.30 -10.51
C PRO A 14 10.21 15.17 -9.73
N LEU A 15 10.67 16.01 -8.81
CA LEU A 15 9.82 16.98 -8.09
C LEU A 15 9.33 18.08 -9.04
N ALA A 16 10.21 18.59 -9.88
CA ALA A 16 9.85 19.59 -10.89
C ALA A 16 8.85 19.04 -11.92
N LEU A 17 9.04 17.80 -12.39
CA LEU A 17 8.11 17.11 -13.28
C LEU A 17 6.74 16.90 -12.62
N GLY A 18 6.73 16.41 -11.38
CA GLY A 18 5.51 16.24 -10.59
C GLY A 18 4.77 17.58 -10.44
N ALA A 19 5.45 18.61 -9.93
CA ALA A 19 4.88 19.94 -9.72
C ALA A 19 4.37 20.58 -11.02
N LEU A 20 5.12 20.45 -12.12
CA LEU A 20 4.69 20.92 -13.44
C LEU A 20 3.42 20.19 -13.90
N SER A 21 3.38 18.86 -13.77
CA SER A 21 2.21 18.06 -14.15
C SER A 21 0.98 18.43 -13.33
N THR A 22 1.13 18.65 -12.01
CA THR A 22 0.05 19.10 -11.13
C THR A 22 -0.41 20.51 -11.49
N ALA A 23 0.52 21.44 -11.78
CA ALA A 23 0.18 22.80 -12.17
C ALA A 23 -0.58 22.85 -13.50
N LEU A 24 -0.13 22.08 -14.51
CA LEU A 24 -0.84 21.91 -15.78
C LEU A 24 -2.23 21.33 -15.58
N PHE A 25 -2.36 20.31 -14.74
CA PHE A 25 -3.64 19.67 -14.45
C PHE A 25 -4.60 20.59 -13.68
N LEU A 26 -4.11 21.41 -12.75
CA LEU A 26 -4.94 22.39 -12.04
C LEU A 26 -5.41 23.53 -12.96
N ALA A 27 -4.54 23.96 -13.90
CA ALA A 27 -4.86 25.04 -14.83
C ALA A 27 -5.80 24.60 -15.97
N PHE A 28 -5.56 23.43 -16.56
CA PHE A 28 -6.26 22.97 -17.78
C PHE A 28 -7.08 21.70 -17.59
N GLY A 29 -7.01 21.04 -16.43
CA GLY A 29 -7.66 19.75 -16.19
C GLY A 29 -9.16 19.79 -16.39
N ARG A 30 -9.85 20.89 -16.03
CA ARG A 30 -11.29 21.03 -16.29
C ARG A 30 -11.65 20.99 -17.78
N ALA A 31 -10.81 21.56 -18.64
CA ALA A 31 -11.01 21.53 -20.08
C ALA A 31 -10.60 20.17 -20.68
N TRP A 32 -9.51 19.57 -20.20
CA TRP A 32 -9.03 18.28 -20.68
C TRP A 32 -9.91 17.10 -20.24
N LEU A 33 -10.57 17.19 -19.09
CA LEU A 33 -11.52 16.20 -18.58
C LEU A 33 -12.95 16.39 -19.12
N ALA A 34 -13.26 17.51 -19.77
CA ALA A 34 -14.58 17.74 -20.33
C ALA A 34 -14.85 16.93 -21.61
N ASP A 35 -13.80 16.62 -22.39
CA ASP A 35 -13.92 15.99 -23.71
C ASP A 35 -13.06 14.70 -23.80
N LEU A 36 -13.56 13.61 -23.21
CA LEU A 36 -12.92 12.29 -23.19
C LEU A 36 -13.36 11.36 -24.33
N SER A 37 -14.19 11.84 -25.25
CA SER A 37 -14.73 11.03 -26.35
C SER A 37 -13.66 10.40 -27.28
N PRO A 38 -12.54 11.07 -27.62
CA PRO A 38 -11.53 10.48 -28.49
C PRO A 38 -10.65 9.47 -27.73
N PRO A 39 -10.58 8.19 -28.15
CA PRO A 39 -9.82 7.16 -27.44
C PRO A 39 -8.31 7.43 -27.41
N GLY A 40 -7.77 8.11 -28.43
CA GLY A 40 -6.36 8.51 -28.47
C GLY A 40 -6.01 9.57 -27.43
N TRP A 41 -6.88 10.56 -27.23
CA TRP A 41 -6.68 11.62 -26.24
C TRP A 41 -6.77 11.07 -24.81
N TYR A 42 -7.75 10.20 -24.56
CA TYR A 42 -7.87 9.49 -23.29
C TYR A 42 -6.62 8.65 -22.97
N ALA A 43 -6.13 7.84 -23.91
CA ALA A 43 -4.93 7.02 -23.70
C ALA A 43 -3.67 7.86 -23.45
N LEU A 44 -3.52 8.98 -24.15
CA LEU A 44 -2.39 9.91 -23.94
C LEU A 44 -2.44 10.55 -22.55
N LEU A 45 -3.60 11.06 -22.12
CA LEU A 45 -3.76 11.65 -20.79
C LEU A 45 -3.51 10.63 -19.67
N LEU A 46 -4.07 9.43 -19.82
CA LEU A 46 -3.87 8.35 -18.85
C LEU A 46 -2.40 7.93 -18.79
N GLY A 47 -1.75 7.72 -19.94
CA GLY A 47 -0.34 7.35 -20.03
C GLY A 47 0.56 8.42 -19.43
N TRP A 48 0.29 9.70 -19.70
CA TRP A 48 1.02 10.82 -19.11
C TRP A 48 0.87 10.86 -17.59
N LEU A 49 -0.37 10.80 -17.08
CA LEU A 49 -0.63 10.86 -15.64
C LEU A 49 -0.01 9.67 -14.91
N PHE A 50 -0.15 8.47 -15.48
CA PHE A 50 0.45 7.26 -14.94
C PHE A 50 1.99 7.37 -14.87
N ALA A 51 2.63 7.83 -15.95
CA ALA A 51 4.07 8.05 -15.97
C ALA A 51 4.50 9.10 -14.94
N ALA A 52 3.76 10.20 -14.80
CA ALA A 52 4.06 11.23 -13.81
C ALA A 52 3.98 10.68 -12.38
N ILE A 53 2.93 9.94 -12.04
CA ILE A 53 2.78 9.29 -10.72
C ILE A 53 3.90 8.28 -10.49
N ALA A 54 4.22 7.43 -11.47
CA ALA A 54 5.28 6.43 -11.34
C ALA A 54 6.65 7.09 -11.09
N ILE A 55 7.00 8.13 -11.86
CA ILE A 55 8.26 8.88 -11.69
C ILE A 55 8.32 9.52 -10.29
N CYS A 56 7.21 10.09 -9.81
CA CYS A 56 7.15 10.67 -8.48
C CYS A 56 7.32 9.60 -7.39
N ALA A 57 6.66 8.45 -7.52
CA ALA A 57 6.76 7.34 -6.57
C ALA A 57 8.21 6.84 -6.45
N PHE A 58 8.90 6.57 -7.57
CA PHE A 58 10.32 6.21 -7.55
C PHE A 58 11.21 7.31 -6.97
N GLY A 59 10.85 8.58 -7.21
CA GLY A 59 11.53 9.73 -6.60
C GLY A 59 11.48 9.72 -5.08
N VAL A 60 10.31 9.46 -4.51
CA VAL A 60 10.10 9.34 -3.05
C VAL A 60 10.90 8.17 -2.47
N VAL A 61 10.83 6.99 -3.11
CA VAL A 61 11.56 5.79 -2.65
C VAL A 61 13.08 6.04 -2.63
N ARG A 62 13.63 6.62 -3.70
CA ARG A 62 15.07 6.96 -3.76
C ARG A 62 15.49 7.94 -2.67
N HIS A 63 14.62 8.89 -2.32
CA HIS A 63 14.90 9.84 -1.25
C HIS A 63 14.84 9.16 0.13
N ALA A 64 13.86 8.28 0.34
CA ALA A 64 13.73 7.47 1.55
C ALA A 64 14.94 6.54 1.75
N GLU A 65 15.42 5.89 0.69
CA GLU A 65 16.65 5.08 0.74
C GLU A 65 17.88 5.92 1.08
N SER A 66 18.06 7.08 0.44
CA SER A 66 19.17 7.97 0.77
C SER A 66 19.11 8.47 2.21
N LEU A 67 17.91 8.65 2.76
CA LEU A 67 17.72 9.02 4.16
C LEU A 67 18.03 7.84 5.08
N ALA A 68 17.58 6.64 4.73
CA ALA A 68 17.82 5.42 5.50
C ALA A 68 19.32 5.14 5.68
N VAL A 69 20.13 5.31 4.63
CA VAL A 69 21.59 5.13 4.70
C VAL A 69 22.26 6.14 5.62
N ARG A 70 21.75 7.39 5.67
CA ARG A 70 22.31 8.45 6.54
C ARG A 70 21.97 8.23 8.01
N VAL A 71 20.80 7.66 8.28
CA VAL A 71 20.32 7.39 9.63
C VAL A 71 20.98 6.13 10.21
N GLY A 72 21.33 5.15 9.36
CA GLY A 72 21.97 3.90 9.78
C GLY A 72 20.97 2.92 10.42
N GLU A 73 21.42 1.68 10.66
CA GLU A 73 20.57 0.65 11.28
C GLU A 73 20.47 0.84 12.80
N PRO A 74 19.29 0.59 13.41
CA PRO A 74 18.06 0.00 12.86
C PRO A 74 17.02 1.01 12.34
N LEU A 75 17.22 2.30 12.59
CA LEU A 75 16.25 3.36 12.29
C LEU A 75 16.06 3.56 10.78
N GLY A 76 17.09 3.33 9.96
CA GLY A 76 17.00 3.44 8.50
C GLY A 76 15.94 2.51 7.89
N THR A 77 15.84 1.27 8.38
CA THR A 77 14.82 0.32 7.93
C THR A 77 13.42 0.77 8.31
N LEU A 78 13.23 1.35 9.50
CA LEU A 78 11.94 1.91 9.92
C LEU A 78 11.54 3.14 9.09
N VAL A 79 12.50 4.00 8.74
CA VAL A 79 12.24 5.16 7.87
C VAL A 79 11.80 4.70 6.48
N LEU A 80 12.45 3.68 5.92
CA LEU A 80 12.10 3.15 4.60
C LEU A 80 10.68 2.53 4.59
N THR A 81 10.33 1.74 5.62
CA THR A 81 9.01 1.11 5.72
C THR A 81 7.90 2.13 5.97
N LEU A 82 8.15 3.15 6.80
CA LEU A 82 7.21 4.26 7.03
C LEU A 82 7.00 5.10 5.78
N ALA A 83 8.06 5.38 5.01
CA ALA A 83 7.94 6.13 3.76
C ALA A 83 7.07 5.38 2.73
N MET A 84 7.30 4.08 2.54
CA MET A 84 6.50 3.26 1.64
C MET A 84 5.04 3.16 2.10
N SER A 85 4.81 2.86 3.37
CA SER A 85 3.46 2.74 3.93
C SER A 85 2.71 4.08 3.93
N GLY A 86 3.43 5.18 4.15
CA GLY A 86 2.88 6.53 4.07
C GLY A 86 2.40 6.90 2.67
N MET A 87 3.14 6.52 1.61
CA MET A 87 2.70 6.74 0.23
C MET A 87 1.38 6.01 -0.06
N GLU A 88 1.26 4.77 0.41
CA GLU A 88 0.04 3.97 0.25
C GLU A 88 -1.16 4.60 0.98
N LEU A 89 -0.98 4.96 2.26
CA LEU A 89 -2.02 5.60 3.08
C LEU A 89 -2.50 6.92 2.48
N LEU A 90 -1.59 7.71 1.88
CA LEU A 90 -1.93 8.97 1.23
C LEU A 90 -2.77 8.76 -0.04
N ILE A 91 -2.46 7.75 -0.85
CA ILE A 91 -3.25 7.40 -2.04
C ILE A 91 -4.66 6.98 -1.61
N ILE A 92 -4.77 6.11 -0.61
CA ILE A 92 -6.08 5.67 -0.08
C ILE A 92 -6.87 6.86 0.47
N ALA A 93 -6.24 7.74 1.26
CA ALA A 93 -6.88 8.93 1.80
C ALA A 93 -7.36 9.87 0.68
N ALA A 94 -6.55 10.06 -0.38
CA ALA A 94 -6.93 10.86 -1.54
C ALA A 94 -8.15 10.29 -2.27
N VAL A 95 -8.23 8.96 -2.43
CA VAL A 95 -9.39 8.28 -3.02
C VAL A 95 -10.64 8.49 -2.15
N MET A 96 -10.52 8.38 -0.83
CA MET A 96 -11.66 8.56 0.09
C MET A 96 -12.21 10.00 0.08
N VAL A 97 -11.36 11.00 -0.18
CA VAL A 97 -11.79 12.40 -0.33
C VAL A 97 -12.47 12.66 -1.68
N ALA A 98 -12.24 11.82 -2.70
CA ALA A 98 -12.72 12.04 -4.05
C ALA A 98 -14.25 11.85 -4.26
N GLY A 99 -14.97 11.17 -3.36
CA GLY A 99 -16.44 11.17 -3.35
C GLY A 99 -17.13 9.91 -2.78
N PRO A 100 -18.45 9.97 -2.51
CA PRO A 100 -19.23 8.84 -2.00
C PRO A 100 -19.50 7.82 -3.12
N GLY A 101 -18.93 6.62 -3.02
CA GLY A 101 -19.10 5.52 -3.99
C GLY A 101 -17.82 4.80 -4.38
N VAL A 102 -16.65 5.31 -3.99
CA VAL A 102 -15.33 4.70 -4.26
C VAL A 102 -14.71 4.01 -3.04
N SER A 103 -15.48 3.74 -1.98
CA SER A 103 -14.98 3.08 -0.77
C SER A 103 -14.52 1.64 -1.01
N SER A 104 -15.14 0.93 -1.96
CA SER A 104 -14.70 -0.40 -2.39
C SER A 104 -13.33 -0.36 -3.08
N LEU A 105 -12.99 0.74 -3.75
CA LEU A 105 -11.73 0.89 -4.48
C LEU A 105 -10.53 0.75 -3.54
N ALA A 106 -10.59 1.33 -2.34
CA ALA A 106 -9.53 1.23 -1.34
C ALA A 106 -9.34 -0.20 -0.81
N ARG A 107 -10.39 -1.01 -0.75
CA ARG A 107 -10.30 -2.42 -0.38
C ARG A 107 -9.67 -3.23 -1.52
N ASP A 108 -10.09 -2.96 -2.75
CA ASP A 108 -9.62 -3.68 -3.92
C ASP A 108 -8.11 -3.47 -4.15
N THR A 109 -7.59 -2.26 -3.90
CA THR A 109 -6.14 -1.98 -3.99
C THR A 109 -5.35 -2.76 -2.94
N MET A 110 -5.82 -2.81 -1.68
CA MET A 110 -5.13 -3.54 -0.61
C MET A 110 -5.13 -5.06 -0.86
N LEU A 111 -6.24 -5.61 -1.36
CA LEU A 111 -6.30 -7.02 -1.78
C LEU A 111 -5.37 -7.29 -2.97
N ALA A 112 -5.29 -6.38 -3.93
CA ALA A 112 -4.37 -6.48 -5.06
C ALA A 112 -2.91 -6.47 -4.59
N ILE A 113 -2.54 -5.60 -3.64
CA ILE A 113 -1.18 -5.54 -3.08
C ILE A 113 -0.81 -6.88 -2.42
N VAL A 114 -1.69 -7.44 -1.60
CA VAL A 114 -1.45 -8.75 -0.96
C VAL A 114 -1.24 -9.84 -2.02
N MET A 115 -2.06 -9.86 -3.08
CA MET A 115 -1.90 -10.82 -4.18
C MET A 115 -0.58 -10.62 -4.93
N ILE A 116 -0.21 -9.38 -5.24
CA ILE A 116 1.04 -9.04 -5.94
C ILE A 116 2.26 -9.43 -5.10
N VAL A 117 2.25 -9.18 -3.78
CA VAL A 117 3.38 -9.51 -2.91
C VAL A 117 3.50 -11.03 -2.72
N LEU A 118 2.41 -11.71 -2.33
CA LEU A 118 2.44 -13.14 -2.00
C LEU A 118 2.56 -14.06 -3.22
N ASN A 119 1.86 -13.76 -4.32
CA ASN A 119 1.89 -14.61 -5.51
C ASN A 119 2.86 -14.08 -6.57
N GLY A 120 2.92 -12.77 -6.76
CA GLY A 120 3.80 -12.14 -7.76
C GLY A 120 5.26 -12.12 -7.30
N LEU A 121 5.59 -11.29 -6.31
CA LEU A 121 6.97 -11.04 -5.90
C LEU A 121 7.63 -12.31 -5.32
N VAL A 122 6.97 -12.99 -4.39
CA VAL A 122 7.49 -14.24 -3.81
C VAL A 122 7.55 -15.34 -4.88
N GLY A 123 6.51 -15.50 -5.71
CA GLY A 123 6.52 -16.50 -6.78
C GLY A 123 7.63 -16.28 -7.81
N VAL A 124 7.81 -15.04 -8.28
CA VAL A 124 8.88 -14.67 -9.22
C VAL A 124 10.26 -14.87 -8.61
N SER A 125 10.46 -14.53 -7.33
CA SER A 125 11.75 -14.74 -6.67
C SER A 125 12.13 -16.22 -6.51
N LEU A 126 11.15 -17.09 -6.25
CA LEU A 126 11.34 -18.54 -6.23
C LEU A 126 11.56 -19.10 -7.64
N LEU A 127 10.82 -18.63 -8.64
CA LEU A 127 10.97 -19.10 -10.02
C LEU A 127 12.34 -18.72 -10.60
N LEU A 128 12.75 -17.45 -10.46
CA LEU A 128 14.05 -16.98 -10.92
C LEU A 128 15.20 -17.59 -10.12
N GLY A 129 15.03 -17.74 -8.81
CA GLY A 129 16.02 -18.36 -7.94
C GLY A 129 16.20 -19.85 -8.21
N GLY A 130 15.12 -20.59 -8.38
CA GLY A 130 15.12 -22.01 -8.74
C GLY A 130 15.69 -22.26 -10.14
N LEU A 131 15.36 -21.42 -11.13
CA LEU A 131 15.90 -21.54 -12.48
C LEU A 131 17.41 -21.32 -12.54
N ARG A 132 17.95 -20.40 -11.72
CA ARG A 132 19.38 -20.08 -11.71
C ARG A 132 20.21 -21.00 -10.81
N TYR A 133 19.72 -21.32 -9.61
CA TYR A 133 20.50 -22.00 -8.58
C TYR A 133 20.10 -23.46 -8.34
N HIS A 134 18.97 -23.94 -8.91
CA HIS A 134 18.38 -25.28 -8.79
C HIS A 134 18.00 -25.71 -7.36
N GLU A 135 18.80 -25.34 -6.35
CA GLU A 135 18.50 -25.45 -4.94
C GLU A 135 18.65 -24.07 -4.27
N GLN A 136 17.66 -23.66 -3.47
CA GLN A 136 17.70 -22.42 -2.68
C GLN A 136 17.72 -22.77 -1.19
N THR A 137 18.70 -22.23 -0.45
CA THR A 137 18.71 -22.31 1.01
C THR A 137 17.78 -21.24 1.58
N TYR A 138 16.60 -21.66 2.04
CA TYR A 138 15.62 -20.77 2.66
C TYR A 138 15.54 -21.02 4.17
N ASN A 139 15.48 -19.94 4.94
CA ASN A 139 15.24 -20.04 6.37
C ASN A 139 13.74 -20.18 6.65
N LEU A 140 13.26 -21.42 6.72
CA LEU A 140 11.86 -21.73 7.06
C LEU A 140 11.41 -21.11 8.38
N TYR A 141 12.33 -20.95 9.33
CA TYR A 141 12.01 -20.37 10.63
C TYR A 141 11.64 -18.89 10.49
N GLY A 142 12.44 -18.12 9.73
CA GLY A 142 12.15 -16.71 9.44
C GLY A 142 10.89 -16.53 8.59
N ALA A 143 10.72 -17.35 7.55
CA ALA A 143 9.54 -17.30 6.69
C ALA A 143 8.23 -17.57 7.48
N ASN A 144 8.23 -18.61 8.31
CA ASN A 144 7.06 -18.91 9.17
C ASN A 144 6.81 -17.81 10.20
N ALA A 145 7.84 -17.18 10.77
CA ALA A 145 7.67 -16.06 11.68
C ALA A 145 6.94 -14.89 11.01
N PHE A 146 7.36 -14.48 9.81
CA PHE A 146 6.68 -13.41 9.07
C PHE A 146 5.26 -13.78 8.64
N LEU A 147 5.05 -14.98 8.11
CA LEU A 147 3.72 -15.46 7.72
C LEU A 147 2.76 -15.52 8.91
N SER A 148 3.24 -15.91 10.09
CA SER A 148 2.45 -15.96 11.32
C SER A 148 1.93 -14.60 11.78
N VAL A 149 2.59 -13.50 11.37
CA VAL A 149 2.19 -12.12 11.67
C VAL A 149 1.31 -11.56 10.56
N ILE A 150 1.65 -11.80 9.29
CA ILE A 150 0.91 -11.28 8.12
C ILE A 150 -0.50 -11.86 8.05
N VAL A 151 -0.68 -13.15 8.30
CA VAL A 151 -1.99 -13.82 8.20
C VAL A 151 -3.03 -13.21 9.17
N PRO A 152 -2.80 -13.14 10.50
CA PRO A 152 -3.77 -12.55 11.41
C PRO A 152 -3.96 -11.05 11.18
N LEU A 153 -2.92 -10.29 10.83
CA LEU A 153 -3.06 -8.87 10.49
C LEU A 153 -3.93 -8.66 9.25
N SER A 154 -3.77 -9.50 8.22
CA SER A 154 -4.59 -9.44 7.01
C SER A 154 -6.04 -9.82 7.28
N VAL A 155 -6.28 -10.85 8.11
CA VAL A 155 -7.63 -11.26 8.50
C VAL A 155 -8.31 -10.17 9.32
N LEU A 156 -7.63 -9.60 10.32
CA LEU A 156 -8.19 -8.53 11.14
C LEU A 156 -8.34 -7.21 10.38
N GLY A 157 -7.39 -6.87 9.51
CA GLY A 157 -7.38 -5.60 8.79
C GLY A 157 -8.25 -5.56 7.54
N LEU A 158 -8.38 -6.68 6.81
CA LEU A 158 -9.09 -6.72 5.52
C LEU A 158 -10.35 -7.57 5.54
N VAL A 159 -10.37 -8.69 6.28
CA VAL A 159 -11.54 -9.57 6.34
C VAL A 159 -12.56 -9.01 7.32
N LEU A 160 -12.19 -8.71 8.56
CA LEU A 160 -13.11 -8.20 9.59
C LEU A 160 -14.02 -7.04 9.13
N PRO A 161 -13.52 -5.93 8.53
CA PRO A 161 -14.38 -4.83 8.09
C PRO A 161 -15.42 -5.24 7.05
N SER A 162 -15.13 -6.26 6.22
CA SER A 162 -16.11 -6.77 5.25
C SER A 162 -17.27 -7.52 5.90
N LEU A 163 -17.13 -7.95 7.15
CA LEU A 163 -18.21 -8.59 7.92
C LEU A 163 -18.99 -7.57 8.77
N THR A 164 -18.52 -6.32 8.86
CA THR A 164 -19.12 -5.23 9.66
C THR A 164 -20.11 -4.37 8.86
N GLU A 165 -20.32 -4.66 7.57
CA GLU A 165 -21.39 -4.09 6.74
C GLU A 165 -22.76 -4.54 7.30
N SER A 166 -23.30 -3.77 8.26
CA SER A 166 -24.64 -3.97 8.82
C SER A 166 -25.70 -3.28 7.95
N PRO A 167 -26.89 -3.88 7.76
CA PRO A 167 -28.06 -3.15 7.26
C PRO A 167 -28.35 -1.94 8.16
N PRO A 168 -29.03 -0.89 7.65
CA PRO A 168 -29.41 0.26 8.48
C PRO A 168 -30.32 -0.23 9.65
N GLY A 169 -29.74 -0.29 10.85
CA GLY A 169 -30.41 -0.73 12.08
C GLY A 169 -29.39 -1.16 13.16
N PRO A 170 -29.77 -1.14 14.46
CA PRO A 170 -28.90 -1.53 15.58
C PRO A 170 -28.79 -3.06 15.72
N VAL A 171 -28.49 -3.76 14.62
CA VAL A 171 -28.32 -5.21 14.61
C VAL A 171 -26.92 -5.56 14.13
N PHE A 172 -26.20 -6.30 14.98
CA PHE A 172 -24.93 -6.91 14.59
C PHE A 172 -25.20 -8.09 13.66
N SER A 173 -24.39 -8.23 12.62
CA SER A 173 -24.41 -9.41 11.76
C SER A 173 -24.28 -10.69 12.61
N PRO A 174 -25.09 -11.74 12.37
CA PRO A 174 -25.11 -12.96 13.18
C PRO A 174 -23.73 -13.67 13.24
N LEU A 175 -22.92 -13.48 12.20
CA LEU A 175 -21.54 -13.99 12.14
C LEU A 175 -20.60 -13.23 13.10
N HIS A 176 -20.78 -11.91 13.23
CA HIS A 176 -20.06 -11.07 14.20
C HIS A 176 -20.43 -11.41 15.63
N ALA A 177 -21.73 -11.61 15.91
CA ALA A 177 -22.21 -12.04 17.22
C ALA A 177 -21.62 -13.41 17.61
N ALA A 178 -21.63 -14.39 16.71
CA ALA A 178 -21.08 -15.72 16.97
C ALA A 178 -19.56 -15.71 17.20
N PHE A 179 -18.81 -14.86 16.47
CA PHE A 179 -17.37 -14.70 16.65
C PHE A 179 -17.02 -14.05 18.00
N LEU A 180 -17.70 -12.96 18.36
CA LEU A 180 -17.53 -12.30 19.66
C LEU A 180 -17.89 -13.24 20.82
N ILE A 181 -18.93 -14.05 20.68
CA ILE A 181 -19.30 -15.08 21.67
C ILE A 181 -18.18 -16.12 21.81
N ARG A 182 -17.61 -16.64 20.72
CA ARG A 182 -16.51 -17.62 20.80
C ARG A 182 -15.24 -17.06 21.41
N ILE A 183 -14.86 -15.82 21.06
CA ILE A 183 -13.67 -15.17 21.63
C ILE A 183 -13.88 -14.88 23.10
N SER A 184 -15.04 -14.33 23.48
CA SER A 184 -15.35 -14.05 24.89
C SER A 184 -15.41 -15.34 25.71
N CYS A 185 -15.95 -16.42 25.15
CA CYS A 185 -15.99 -17.73 25.82
C CYS A 185 -14.59 -18.35 25.98
N ARG A 186 -13.71 -18.21 24.97
CA ARG A 186 -12.31 -18.67 25.03
C ARG A 186 -11.43 -17.78 25.91
N ALA A 187 -11.66 -16.47 25.95
CA ALA A 187 -11.01 -15.55 26.88
C ALA A 187 -11.43 -15.85 28.33
N ARG A 188 -12.72 -16.16 28.54
CA ARG A 188 -13.25 -16.55 29.85
C ARG A 188 -12.68 -17.88 30.34
N SER A 189 -12.48 -18.87 29.47
CA SER A 189 -11.83 -20.12 29.87
C SER A 189 -10.35 -19.94 30.21
N THR A 190 -9.66 -18.99 29.57
CA THR A 190 -8.25 -18.68 29.85
C THR A 190 -8.07 -17.87 31.15
N CYS A 191 -8.98 -16.92 31.44
CA CYS A 191 -9.01 -16.20 32.72
C CYS A 191 -9.41 -17.10 33.90
N CYS A 192 -10.34 -18.04 33.71
CA CYS A 192 -10.76 -18.96 34.78
C CYS A 192 -9.62 -19.91 35.21
N CYS A 193 -8.71 -20.25 34.28
CA CYS A 193 -7.53 -21.06 34.57
C CYS A 193 -6.44 -20.29 35.34
N SER A 194 -6.33 -18.97 35.14
CA SER A 194 -5.33 -18.13 35.84
C SER A 194 -5.73 -17.73 37.26
N SER A 195 -7.02 -17.82 37.63
CA SER A 195 -7.51 -17.45 38.98
C SER A 195 -7.42 -18.59 40.01
N ARG A 196 -6.89 -19.76 39.62
CA ARG A 196 -6.88 -20.99 40.43
C ARG A 196 -5.47 -21.54 40.70
N THR A 197 -4.45 -20.69 40.55
CA THR A 197 -3.05 -20.91 40.99
C THR A 197 -2.64 -19.82 41.95
#